data_AF-A0A2V9Y150-F1
#
_entry.id   AF-A0A2V9Y150-F1
#
_cell.length_a   1.000
_cell.length_b   1.000
_cell.length_c   1.000
_cell.angle_alpha   90.00
_cell.angle_beta   90.00
_cell.angle_gamma   90.00
#
_symmetry.space_group_name_H-M   'P 1'
#
loop_
_entity.id
_entity.type
_entity.pdbx_description
1 polymer ?
#
loop_
_entity_poly.entity_id
_entity_poly.type
_entity_poly.pdbx_seq_one_letter_code
_entity_poly.pdbx_strand_id
1 'polypeptide(L)'
;FVQYVPYRLRDGNWDEKCELLGDRVVKKIAEYAPNVPGTIVARQVLTPLDLERTYGLTEGNIFHGDLRLDQLFFMRPIPGWSQYRTPIDGLYLCGAGAHPGGGVTGAPGRNAAHQALRDWKKGRYREAA
;
A
#
# COMPACT_ATOMS: atom_id res chain seq x y z
N PHE A 1 -1.39 -3.64 13.10
CA PHE A 1 -0.31 -3.60 12.10
C PHE A 1 0.79 -2.69 12.61
N VAL A 2 2.05 -2.91 12.20
CA VAL A 2 3.14 -1.98 12.52
C VAL A 2 3.20 -0.92 11.43
N GLN A 3 3.10 0.35 11.80
CA GLN A 3 3.00 1.43 10.81
C GLN A 3 4.29 1.64 10.02
N TYR A 4 5.44 1.42 10.63
CA TYR A 4 6.74 1.59 9.98
C TYR A 4 7.75 0.58 10.50
N VAL A 5 8.40 -0.09 9.55
CA VAL A 5 9.65 -0.82 9.74
C VAL A 5 10.54 -0.56 8.51
N PRO A 6 11.87 -0.48 8.66
CA PRO A 6 12.74 -0.21 7.52
C PRO A 6 12.77 -1.41 6.57
N TYR A 7 12.69 -1.17 5.25
CA TYR A 7 12.86 -2.25 4.27
C TYR A 7 14.29 -2.81 4.30
N ARG A 8 15.30 -1.94 4.33
CA ARG A 8 16.71 -2.33 4.52
C ARG A 8 17.11 -2.24 5.98
N LEU A 9 17.50 -3.37 6.55
CA LEU A 9 18.06 -3.42 7.89
C LEU A 9 19.50 -2.91 7.89
N ARG A 10 19.94 -2.36 9.03
CA ARG A 10 21.36 -2.01 9.24
C ARG A 10 22.25 -3.25 9.19
N ASP A 11 21.80 -4.33 9.85
CA ASP A 11 22.53 -5.59 10.00
C ASP A 11 21.59 -6.77 9.70
N GLY A 12 22.00 -7.63 8.76
CA GLY A 12 21.22 -8.79 8.30
C GLY A 12 20.07 -8.43 7.36
N ASN A 13 19.12 -9.35 7.21
CA ASN A 13 17.94 -9.18 6.35
C ASN A 13 16.65 -9.67 7.02
N TRP A 14 15.52 -9.47 6.35
CA TRP A 14 14.21 -9.85 6.91
C TRP A 14 13.99 -11.36 6.97
N ASP A 15 14.62 -12.16 6.10
CA ASP A 15 14.57 -13.64 6.20
C ASP A 15 15.17 -14.12 7.53
N GLU A 16 16.20 -13.44 8.04
CA GLU A 16 16.86 -13.75 9.33
C GLU A 16 16.16 -13.12 10.55
N LYS A 17 15.52 -11.96 10.37
CA LYS A 17 15.02 -11.11 11.47
C LYS A 17 13.49 -11.12 11.61
N CYS A 18 12.79 -11.93 10.82
CA CYS A 18 11.33 -12.04 10.83
C CYS A 18 10.79 -12.36 12.24
N GLU A 19 11.29 -13.42 12.88
CA GLU A 19 10.84 -13.82 14.22
C GLU A 19 11.17 -12.75 15.29
N LEU A 20 12.32 -12.07 15.16
CA LEU A 20 12.69 -10.97 16.06
C LEU A 20 11.69 -9.81 16.00
N LEU A 21 11.15 -9.49 14.83
CA LEU A 21 10.07 -8.50 14.70
C LEU A 21 8.81 -8.98 15.42
N GLY A 22 8.42 -10.24 15.20
CA GLY A 22 7.29 -10.86 15.88
C GLY A 22 7.41 -10.78 17.40
N ASP A 23 8.58 -11.13 17.95
CA ASP A 23 8.84 -11.12 19.39
C ASP A 23 8.76 -9.71 19.97
N ARG A 24 9.30 -8.71 19.27
CA ARG A 24 9.22 -7.31 19.69
C ARG A 24 7.78 -6.79 19.71
N VAL A 25 6.98 -7.15 18.71
CA VAL A 25 5.57 -6.76 18.66
C VAL A 25 4.77 -7.43 19.78
N VAL A 26 4.95 -8.75 19.98
CA VAL A 26 4.29 -9.48 21.09
C VAL A 26 4.69 -8.91 22.44
N LYS A 27 5.98 -8.63 22.65
CA LYS A 27 6.47 -7.98 23.87
C LYS A 27 5.80 -6.63 24.09
N LYS A 28 5.65 -5.82 23.05
CA LYS A 28 4.99 -4.51 23.15
C LYS A 28 3.50 -4.63 23.46
N ILE A 29 2.82 -5.62 22.89
CA ILE A 29 1.41 -5.92 23.21
C ILE A 29 1.30 -6.35 24.68
N ALA A 30 2.23 -7.16 25.18
CA ALA A 30 2.23 -7.67 26.55
C ALA A 30 2.32 -6.58 27.63
N GLU A 31 2.87 -5.41 27.31
CA GLU A 31 2.84 -4.24 28.21
C GLU A 31 1.41 -3.79 28.55
N TYR A 32 0.44 -4.06 27.67
CA TYR A 32 -0.98 -3.70 27.84
C TYR A 32 -1.90 -4.91 28.00
N ALA A 33 -1.48 -6.08 27.52
CA ALA A 33 -2.23 -7.33 27.60
C ALA A 33 -1.29 -8.48 28.02
N PRO A 34 -0.93 -8.59 29.32
CA PRO A 34 0.15 -9.48 29.79
C PRO A 34 -0.10 -10.97 29.56
N ASN A 35 -1.35 -11.39 29.40
CA ASN A 35 -1.72 -12.78 29.12
C ASN A 35 -1.44 -13.19 27.66
N VAL A 36 -1.34 -12.24 26.73
CA VAL A 36 -1.23 -12.52 25.29
C VAL A 36 -0.09 -13.48 24.94
N PRO A 37 1.17 -13.30 25.42
CA PRO A 37 2.25 -14.21 25.06
C PRO A 37 1.98 -15.67 25.43
N GLY A 38 1.28 -15.91 26.54
CA GLY A 38 0.94 -17.26 27.01
C GLY A 38 -0.25 -17.89 26.30
N THR A 39 -0.99 -17.14 25.48
CA THR A 39 -2.19 -17.61 24.77
C THR A 39 -2.00 -17.74 23.25
N ILE A 40 -0.80 -17.48 22.73
CA ILE A 40 -0.52 -17.60 21.29
C ILE A 40 -0.40 -19.08 20.92
N VAL A 41 -1.35 -19.59 20.12
CA VAL A 41 -1.32 -20.97 19.57
C VAL A 41 -0.51 -21.03 18.28
N ALA A 42 -0.57 -19.98 17.47
CA ALA A 42 0.18 -19.84 16.22
C ALA A 42 0.45 -18.37 15.94
N ARG A 43 1.54 -18.09 15.22
CA ARG A 43 1.94 -16.76 14.78
C ARG A 43 2.40 -16.81 13.33
N GLN A 44 1.96 -15.84 12.54
CA GLN A 44 2.55 -15.51 11.25
C GLN A 44 3.05 -14.08 11.30
N VAL A 45 4.29 -13.86 10.91
CA VAL A 45 4.87 -12.53 10.75
C VAL A 45 5.08 -12.31 9.26
N LEU A 46 4.60 -11.17 8.75
CA LEU A 46 4.85 -10.74 7.38
C LEU A 46 5.70 -9.48 7.44
N THR A 47 6.95 -9.60 6.99
CA THR A 47 7.91 -8.49 6.88
C THR A 47 7.67 -7.70 5.59
N PRO A 48 8.29 -6.52 5.44
CA PRO A 48 8.25 -5.80 4.16
C PRO A 48 8.72 -6.64 2.97
N LEU A 49 9.72 -7.50 3.18
CA LEU A 49 10.24 -8.40 2.16
C LEU A 49 9.21 -9.48 1.77
N ASP A 50 8.49 -10.03 2.76
CA ASP A 50 7.41 -11.00 2.50
C ASP A 50 6.25 -10.37 1.74
N LEU A 51 5.88 -9.14 2.11
CA LEU A 51 4.82 -8.38 1.44
C LEU A 51 5.17 -8.08 -0.02
N GLU A 52 6.43 -7.72 -0.29
CA GLU A 52 6.91 -7.50 -1.65
C GLU A 52 6.92 -8.80 -2.48
N ARG A 53 7.47 -9.89 -1.94
CA ARG A 53 7.55 -11.18 -2.63
C ARG A 53 6.18 -11.81 -2.89
N THR A 54 5.25 -11.70 -1.93
CA THR A 54 3.96 -12.40 -1.98
C THR A 54 2.90 -11.61 -2.74
N TYR A 55 2.89 -10.28 -2.57
CA TYR A 55 1.79 -9.44 -3.07
C TYR A 55 2.25 -8.38 -4.07
N GLY A 56 3.55 -8.31 -4.38
CA GLY A 56 4.10 -7.26 -5.25
C GLY A 56 4.05 -5.87 -4.63
N LEU A 57 3.93 -5.77 -3.30
CA LEU A 57 3.94 -4.51 -2.58
C LEU A 57 5.39 -4.03 -2.45
N THR A 58 5.83 -3.18 -3.38
CA THR A 58 7.19 -2.61 -3.36
C THR A 58 7.51 -2.02 -1.99
N GLU A 59 8.62 -2.48 -1.42
CA GLU A 59 9.10 -2.16 -0.07
C GLU A 59 8.07 -2.40 1.07
N GLY A 60 7.03 -3.20 0.82
CA GLY A 60 6.00 -3.57 1.79
C GLY A 60 4.98 -2.49 2.11
N ASN A 61 4.92 -1.39 1.34
CA ASN A 61 4.00 -0.29 1.65
C ASN A 61 2.58 -0.59 1.14
N ILE A 62 1.66 -0.90 2.05
CA ILE A 62 0.24 -1.19 1.76
C ILE A 62 -0.53 -0.03 1.12
N PHE A 63 0.01 1.19 1.20
CA PHE A 63 -0.56 2.36 0.54
C PHE A 63 0.02 2.57 -0.87
N HIS A 64 0.99 1.77 -1.32
CA HIS A 64 1.67 1.91 -2.62
C HIS A 64 2.31 3.30 -2.78
N GLY A 65 3.01 3.74 -1.74
CA GLY A 65 3.56 5.09 -1.60
C GLY A 65 3.20 5.66 -0.23
N ASP A 66 4.04 6.54 0.31
CA ASP A 66 3.82 7.12 1.63
C ASP A 66 2.60 8.06 1.62
N LEU A 67 2.05 8.35 2.80
CA LEU A 67 0.96 9.29 3.02
C LEU A 67 1.51 10.60 3.60
N ARG A 68 2.57 11.11 2.97
CA ARG A 68 3.16 12.42 3.31
C ARG A 68 2.50 13.54 2.52
N LEU A 69 2.67 14.77 2.97
CA LEU A 69 2.10 15.95 2.30
C LEU A 69 2.53 16.07 0.83
N ASP A 70 3.76 15.66 0.51
CA ASP A 70 4.32 15.62 -0.84
C ASP A 70 3.90 14.39 -1.67
N GLN A 71 3.16 13.44 -1.07
CA GLN A 71 2.65 12.23 -1.73
C GLN A 71 1.13 12.06 -1.57
N LEU A 72 0.43 13.17 -1.30
CA LEU A 72 -1.02 13.25 -1.14
C LEU A 72 -1.65 14.21 -2.15
N PHE A 73 -2.98 14.14 -2.26
CA PHE A 73 -3.79 14.97 -3.16
C PHE A 73 -3.25 14.97 -4.60
N PHE A 74 -3.09 16.17 -5.18
CA PHE A 74 -2.64 16.35 -6.55
C PHE A 74 -1.15 16.00 -6.76
N MET A 75 -0.40 15.75 -5.68
CA MET A 75 0.97 15.26 -5.74
C MET A 75 1.06 13.74 -5.90
N ARG A 76 -0.08 13.01 -5.84
CA ARG A 76 -0.15 11.54 -5.95
C ARG A 76 -0.77 11.10 -7.29
N PRO A 77 -0.10 10.26 -8.12
CA PRO A 77 1.23 9.71 -7.91
C PRO A 77 2.35 10.73 -8.18
N ILE A 78 2.11 11.64 -9.12
CA ILE A 78 2.92 12.83 -9.40
C ILE A 78 2.02 13.96 -9.92
N PRO A 79 2.45 15.23 -9.83
CA PRO A 79 1.76 16.34 -10.46
C PRO A 79 1.47 16.09 -11.95
N GLY A 80 0.28 16.49 -12.40
CA GLY A 80 -0.17 16.30 -13.79
C GLY A 80 -0.90 14.98 -14.05
N TRP A 81 -0.58 13.89 -13.32
CA TRP A 81 -1.22 12.57 -13.48
C TRP A 81 -2.05 12.14 -12.26
N SER A 82 -2.33 13.07 -11.36
CA SER A 82 -3.12 12.85 -10.14
C SER A 82 -4.63 12.79 -10.37
N GLN A 83 -5.08 13.04 -11.60
CA GLN A 83 -6.49 12.94 -12.00
C GLN A 83 -6.85 11.55 -12.54
N TYR A 84 -6.24 10.49 -12.01
CA TYR A 84 -6.49 9.07 -12.35
C TYR A 84 -6.12 8.65 -13.78
N ARG A 85 -5.86 9.57 -14.71
CA ARG A 85 -5.30 9.26 -16.03
C ARG A 85 -3.80 9.04 -15.94
N THR A 86 -3.30 8.10 -16.73
CA THR A 86 -1.87 7.92 -16.96
C THR A 86 -1.46 8.55 -18.31
N PRO A 87 -0.15 8.63 -18.62
CA PRO A 87 0.32 9.01 -19.97
C PRO A 87 -0.05 8.03 -21.06
N ILE A 88 -0.45 6.81 -20.70
CA ILE A 88 -0.86 5.78 -21.63
C ILE A 88 -2.37 5.93 -21.83
N ASP A 89 -2.77 6.15 -23.08
CA ASP A 89 -4.17 6.32 -23.43
C ASP A 89 -4.99 5.08 -23.07
N GLY A 90 -6.18 5.31 -22.48
CA GLY A 90 -7.04 4.24 -21.99
C GLY A 90 -6.60 3.58 -20.68
N LEU A 91 -5.43 3.91 -20.12
CA LEU A 91 -4.94 3.37 -18.86
C LEU A 91 -5.19 4.35 -17.68
N TYR A 92 -5.80 3.82 -16.62
CA TYR A 92 -6.21 4.58 -15.43
C TYR A 92 -5.63 4.00 -14.14
N LEU A 93 -5.30 4.87 -13.19
CA LEU A 93 -4.81 4.49 -11.87
C LEU A 93 -5.96 4.44 -10.86
N CYS A 94 -6.26 3.24 -10.35
CA CYS A 94 -7.43 2.97 -9.52
C CYS A 94 -7.12 2.38 -8.13
N GLY A 95 -5.84 2.16 -7.80
CA GLY A 95 -5.41 1.47 -6.58
C GLY A 95 -5.02 2.41 -5.43
N ALA A 96 -4.45 1.84 -4.36
CA ALA A 96 -3.94 2.59 -3.20
C ALA A 96 -2.88 3.65 -3.58
N GLY A 97 -2.19 3.44 -4.71
CA GLY A 97 -1.26 4.37 -5.34
C GLY A 97 -1.87 5.70 -5.82
N ALA A 98 -3.20 5.79 -5.94
CA ALA A 98 -3.93 7.01 -6.31
C ALA A 98 -4.55 7.67 -5.07
N HIS A 99 -4.79 8.98 -5.16
CA HIS A 99 -5.55 9.71 -4.14
C HIS A 99 -6.99 9.14 -4.04
N PRO A 100 -7.60 9.00 -2.84
CA PRO A 100 -7.15 9.42 -1.50
C PRO A 100 -6.14 8.52 -0.78
N GLY A 101 -5.71 7.42 -1.39
CA GLY A 101 -4.84 6.43 -0.77
C GLY A 101 -5.58 5.11 -0.51
N GLY A 102 -4.86 4.15 0.08
CA GLY A 102 -5.40 2.86 0.49
C GLY A 102 -6.32 2.92 1.72
N GLY A 103 -6.71 1.75 2.24
CA GLY A 103 -7.55 1.63 3.45
C GLY A 103 -8.98 1.12 3.22
N VAL A 104 -9.19 0.26 2.22
CA VAL A 104 -10.50 -0.40 1.94
C VAL A 104 -11.67 0.59 1.74
N THR A 105 -11.36 1.83 1.31
CA THR A 105 -12.38 2.86 1.08
C THR A 105 -13.12 2.69 -0.26
N GLY A 106 -12.50 1.99 -1.22
CA GLY A 106 -12.97 1.92 -2.61
C GLY A 106 -12.91 3.24 -3.39
N ALA A 107 -12.45 4.34 -2.75
CA ALA A 107 -12.50 5.68 -3.32
C ALA A 107 -11.60 5.85 -4.56
N PRO A 108 -10.33 5.39 -4.58
CA PRO A 108 -9.51 5.50 -5.78
C PRO A 108 -10.13 4.77 -6.98
N GLY A 109 -10.68 3.57 -6.74
CA GLY A 109 -11.37 2.78 -7.76
C GLY A 109 -12.59 3.48 -8.33
N ARG A 110 -13.46 3.99 -7.46
CA ARG A 110 -14.64 4.76 -7.85
C ARG A 110 -14.27 5.99 -8.69
N ASN A 111 -13.25 6.74 -8.26
CA ASN A 111 -12.86 7.98 -8.93
C ASN A 111 -12.23 7.71 -10.31
N ALA A 112 -11.39 6.67 -10.41
CA ALA A 112 -10.83 6.22 -11.68
C ALA A 112 -11.93 5.77 -12.66
N ALA A 113 -12.93 5.01 -12.19
CA ALA A 113 -14.06 4.60 -13.01
C ALA A 113 -14.88 5.79 -13.53
N HIS A 114 -15.16 6.78 -12.67
CA HIS A 114 -15.83 8.01 -13.11
C HIS A 114 -15.01 8.77 -14.16
N GLN A 115 -13.69 8.78 -14.02
CA GLN A 115 -12.80 9.42 -14.99
C GLN A 115 -12.80 8.68 -16.33
N ALA A 116 -12.73 7.35 -16.33
CA ALA A 116 -12.85 6.52 -17.52
C ALA A 116 -14.18 6.75 -18.26
N LEU A 117 -15.31 6.75 -17.53
CA LEU A 117 -16.63 7.03 -18.11
C LEU A 117 -16.73 8.42 -18.75
N ARG A 118 -16.08 9.44 -18.15
CA ARG A 118 -16.04 10.79 -18.71
C ARG A 118 -15.26 10.84 -20.04
N ASP A 119 -14.13 10.16 -20.12
CA ASP A 119 -13.33 10.13 -21.35
C ASP A 119 -14.01 9.32 -22.46
N TRP A 120 -14.64 8.20 -22.09
CA TRP A 120 -15.46 7.41 -23.01
C TRP A 120 -16.58 8.24 -23.65
N LYS A 121 -17.32 9.01 -22.83
CA LYS A 121 -18.38 9.91 -23.31
C LYS A 121 -17.86 11.00 -24.24
N LYS A 122 -16.63 11.46 -24.04
CA LYS A 122 -15.95 12.46 -24.89
C LYS A 122 -15.35 11.87 -26.17
N GLY A 123 -15.47 10.56 -26.39
CA GLY A 123 -14.94 9.90 -27.57
C GLY A 123 -13.42 9.78 -27.61
N ARG A 124 -12.71 10.07 -26.52
CA ARG A 124 -11.23 10.11 -26.51
C ARG A 124 -10.57 8.80 -26.95
N TYR A 125 -11.23 7.67 -26.69
CA TYR A 125 -10.67 6.33 -26.90
C TYR A 125 -11.62 5.41 -27.69
N ARG A 126 -12.58 5.98 -28.43
CA ARG A 126 -13.61 5.20 -29.15
C ARG A 126 -13.07 4.47 -30.39
N GLU A 127 -11.89 4.82 -30.88
CA GLU A 127 -11.30 4.23 -32.09
C GLU A 127 -10.31 3.08 -31.79
N ALA A 128 -10.02 2.82 -30.51
CA ALA A 128 -9.06 1.80 -30.06
C ALA A 128 -9.71 0.48 -29.56
N ALA A 129 -11.04 0.36 -29.67
CA ALA A 129 -11.82 -0.82 -29.27
C ALA A 129 -12.59 -1.39 -30.47
#